data_AF-A0A496X6A7-F1
#
_entry.id   AF-A0A496X6A7-F1
#
_cell.length_a   1.000
_cell.length_b   1.000
_cell.length_c   1.000
_cell.angle_alpha   90.00
_cell.angle_beta   90.00
_cell.angle_gamma   90.00
#
_symmetry.space_group_name_H-M   'P 1'
#
loop_
_entity.id
_entity.type
_entity.pdbx_description
1 polymer ?
#
loop_
_entity_poly.entity_id
_entity_poly.type
_entity_poly.pdbx_seq_one_letter_code
_entity_poly.pdbx_strand_id
1 'polypeptide(L)'
;MALRLICLCFANLLVYPAMAESDATPQSYQATYTAKYSGMPVTATRVLKKTEQGYRIISSVKGMLGDIMEQEDFHIDERGHILTDHYLSEKAFFGSARSEELVVDHQARKATYTSTRKNKHRELPLSTGYLGPLSYQLQLRNDLKASLPQHDDPAFSEQISSYQVPLYKVMSRGRIKDYQFEILGEETIDAGIGQIRTLKLQRVRKDNKRQTAIWVAPAWGFLIVKIVQQEKGGKHYEILVETATIDGEAVSLP
;
A
#
# COMPACT_ATOMS: atom_id res chain seq x y z
N MET A 1 26.38 -70.01 -18.77
CA MET A 1 26.99 -69.07 -17.82
C MET A 1 27.30 -67.77 -18.57
N ALA A 2 26.44 -66.75 -18.40
CA ALA A 2 26.63 -65.32 -18.65
C ALA A 2 25.24 -64.67 -18.80
N LEU A 3 24.70 -64.18 -17.69
CA LEU A 3 23.40 -63.49 -17.60
C LEU A 3 23.62 -62.02 -18.02
N ARG A 4 22.95 -61.57 -19.08
CA ARG A 4 22.96 -60.15 -19.49
C ARG A 4 22.08 -59.35 -18.54
N LEU A 5 22.69 -58.54 -17.66
CA LEU A 5 21.97 -57.54 -16.88
C LEU A 5 21.59 -56.37 -17.79
N ILE A 6 20.28 -56.15 -17.95
CA ILE A 6 19.71 -54.95 -18.54
C ILE A 6 19.67 -53.90 -17.42
N CYS A 7 20.51 -52.87 -17.54
CA CYS A 7 20.52 -51.73 -16.64
C CYS A 7 19.37 -50.79 -17.03
N LEU A 8 18.22 -50.90 -16.35
CA LEU A 8 17.14 -49.92 -16.45
C LEU A 8 17.51 -48.69 -15.61
N CYS A 9 18.03 -47.65 -16.27
CA CYS A 9 18.15 -46.33 -15.68
C CYS A 9 16.75 -45.71 -15.55
N PHE A 10 16.17 -45.74 -14.35
CA PHE A 10 15.03 -44.89 -14.01
C PHE A 10 15.51 -43.43 -13.94
N ALA A 11 15.31 -42.69 -15.03
CA ALA A 11 15.43 -41.24 -15.00
C ALA A 11 14.24 -40.68 -14.21
N ASN A 12 14.45 -40.39 -12.93
CA ASN A 12 13.52 -39.57 -12.15
C ASN A 12 13.52 -38.16 -12.76
N LEU A 13 12.57 -37.89 -13.66
CA LEU A 13 12.21 -36.53 -14.05
C LEU A 13 11.59 -35.86 -12.81
N LEU A 14 12.41 -35.07 -12.11
CA LEU A 14 11.91 -34.04 -11.20
C LEU A 14 11.13 -33.04 -12.06
N VAL A 15 9.82 -33.25 -12.15
CA VAL A 15 8.90 -32.22 -12.64
C VAL A 15 8.86 -31.14 -11.57
N TYR A 16 9.73 -30.14 -11.71
CA TYR A 16 9.56 -28.90 -10.97
C TYR A 16 8.23 -28.30 -11.42
N PRO A 17 7.30 -27.98 -10.51
CA PRO A 17 6.14 -27.20 -10.91
C PRO A 17 6.66 -25.92 -11.56
N ALA A 18 6.20 -25.63 -12.77
CA ALA A 18 6.39 -24.32 -13.36
C ALA A 18 5.87 -23.32 -12.34
N MET A 19 6.76 -22.47 -11.80
CA MET A 19 6.31 -21.32 -11.03
C MET A 19 5.41 -20.54 -11.97
N ALA A 20 4.11 -20.49 -11.65
CA ALA A 20 3.21 -19.60 -12.36
C ALA A 20 3.83 -18.21 -12.30
N GLU A 21 4.08 -17.59 -13.45
CA GLU A 21 4.30 -16.16 -13.55
C GLU A 21 3.11 -15.51 -12.84
N SER A 22 3.32 -14.98 -11.64
CA SER A 22 2.33 -14.12 -11.05
C SER A 22 2.21 -12.96 -12.02
N ASP A 23 1.03 -12.74 -12.58
CA ASP A 23 0.74 -11.51 -13.31
C ASP A 23 0.85 -10.36 -12.29
N ALA A 24 2.07 -9.85 -12.11
CA ALA A 24 2.46 -8.89 -11.08
C ALA A 24 1.92 -7.49 -11.38
N THR A 25 0.92 -7.40 -12.27
CA THR A 25 0.23 -6.20 -12.69
C THR A 25 -0.69 -5.75 -11.56
N PRO A 26 -0.45 -4.58 -10.93
CA PRO A 26 -1.37 -4.02 -9.95
C PRO A 26 -2.74 -3.76 -10.58
N GLN A 27 -3.79 -4.31 -9.96
CA GLN A 27 -5.17 -4.04 -10.36
C GLN A 27 -5.50 -2.57 -10.15
N SER A 28 -6.08 -1.94 -11.17
CA SER A 28 -6.54 -0.56 -11.05
C SER A 28 -7.71 -0.49 -10.09
N TYR A 29 -7.81 0.58 -9.31
CA TYR A 29 -8.93 0.73 -8.41
C TYR A 29 -9.23 2.20 -8.16
N GLN A 30 -10.48 2.47 -7.79
CA GLN A 30 -10.92 3.74 -7.27
C GLN A 30 -11.65 3.52 -5.96
N ALA A 31 -11.37 4.31 -4.94
CA ALA A 31 -12.08 4.29 -3.68
C ALA A 31 -12.43 5.72 -3.24
N THR A 32 -13.68 5.91 -2.82
CA THR A 32 -14.16 7.13 -2.18
C THR A 32 -14.32 6.85 -0.70
N TYR A 33 -13.89 7.80 0.13
CA TYR A 33 -13.95 7.70 1.57
C TYR A 33 -14.68 8.90 2.15
N THR A 34 -15.56 8.63 3.11
CA THR A 34 -15.98 9.64 4.06
C THR A 34 -14.90 9.80 5.11
N ALA A 35 -14.65 11.03 5.53
CA ALA A 35 -13.63 11.31 6.52
C ALA A 35 -14.12 12.34 7.53
N LYS A 36 -13.60 12.26 8.75
CA LYS A 36 -13.81 13.27 9.80
C LYS A 36 -12.47 13.92 10.11
N TYR A 37 -12.35 15.21 9.82
CA TYR A 37 -11.21 16.03 10.24
C TYR A 37 -11.67 16.96 11.36
N SER A 38 -11.23 16.70 12.60
CA SER A 38 -11.68 17.46 13.79
C SER A 38 -13.21 17.59 13.88
N GLY A 39 -13.95 16.54 13.50
CA GLY A 39 -15.42 16.49 13.54
C GLY A 39 -16.15 17.00 12.28
N MET A 40 -15.47 17.65 11.33
CA MET A 40 -16.09 18.07 10.07
C MET A 40 -16.01 16.97 9.00
N PRO A 41 -17.10 16.72 8.25
CA PRO A 41 -17.09 15.77 7.16
C PRO A 41 -16.23 16.30 6.00
N VAL A 42 -15.37 15.45 5.47
CA VAL A 42 -14.61 15.68 4.23
C VAL A 42 -14.67 14.43 3.37
N THR A 43 -14.60 14.61 2.05
CA THR A 43 -14.54 13.49 1.11
C THR A 43 -13.10 13.31 0.64
N ALA A 44 -12.62 12.09 0.72
CA ALA A 44 -11.33 11.71 0.16
C ALA A 44 -11.52 10.72 -0.99
N THR A 45 -10.66 10.79 -1.99
CA THR A 45 -10.63 9.81 -3.08
C THR A 45 -9.23 9.24 -3.21
N ARG A 46 -9.16 7.99 -3.65
CA ARG A 46 -7.92 7.34 -4.05
C ARG A 46 -8.12 6.60 -5.36
N VAL A 47 -7.18 6.77 -6.29
CA VAL A 47 -7.21 6.14 -7.61
C VAL A 47 -5.84 5.56 -7.89
N LEU A 48 -5.77 4.27 -8.20
CA LEU A 48 -4.62 3.63 -8.84
C LEU A 48 -4.99 3.32 -10.28
N LYS A 49 -4.17 3.76 -11.22
CA LYS A 49 -4.37 3.50 -12.65
C LYS A 49 -3.06 3.15 -13.34
N LYS A 50 -3.15 2.33 -14.38
CA LYS A 50 -2.06 2.12 -15.34
C LYS A 50 -1.90 3.36 -16.24
N THR A 51 -0.67 3.69 -16.59
CA THR A 51 -0.30 4.76 -17.53
C THR A 51 0.63 4.19 -18.61
N GLU A 52 0.95 4.99 -19.62
CA GLU A 52 1.94 4.58 -20.65
C GLU A 52 3.35 4.36 -20.06
N GLN A 53 3.67 5.02 -18.94
CA GLN A 53 4.99 5.03 -18.31
C GLN A 53 5.07 4.12 -17.07
N GLY A 54 3.99 3.43 -16.71
CA GLY A 54 3.91 2.61 -15.50
C GLY A 54 2.55 2.75 -14.83
N TYR A 55 2.54 3.24 -13.59
CA TYR A 55 1.35 3.40 -12.77
C TYR A 55 1.34 4.75 -12.07
N ARG A 56 0.14 5.22 -11.78
CA ARG A 56 -0.11 6.43 -11.01
C ARG A 56 -1.09 6.14 -9.90
N ILE A 57 -0.70 6.44 -8.67
CA ILE A 57 -1.62 6.50 -7.52
C ILE A 57 -1.85 7.96 -7.13
N ILE A 58 -3.12 8.37 -7.08
CA ILE A 58 -3.55 9.70 -6.65
C ILE A 58 -4.40 9.55 -5.40
N SER A 59 -4.12 10.37 -4.40
CA SER A 59 -4.99 10.58 -3.25
C SER A 59 -5.41 12.03 -3.22
N SER A 60 -6.70 12.31 -3.06
CA SER A 60 -7.17 13.68 -2.87
C SER A 60 -8.11 13.78 -1.68
N VAL A 61 -8.09 14.92 -1.01
CA VAL A 61 -9.08 15.32 -0.01
C VAL A 61 -9.54 16.70 -0.43
N LYS A 62 -10.85 16.86 -0.61
CA LYS A 62 -11.46 18.16 -0.88
C LYS A 62 -12.41 18.51 0.26
N GLY A 63 -12.31 19.74 0.76
CA GLY A 63 -13.13 20.17 1.87
C GLY A 63 -13.11 21.68 2.08
N MET A 64 -14.07 22.17 2.86
CA MET A 64 -14.27 23.60 3.09
C MET A 64 -13.05 24.29 3.75
N LEU A 65 -12.23 23.53 4.48
CA LEU A 65 -11.07 24.07 5.20
C LEU A 65 -9.75 23.97 4.43
N GLY A 66 -9.76 23.35 3.25
CA GLY A 66 -8.59 23.18 2.42
C GLY A 66 -8.54 21.85 1.69
N ASP A 67 -7.62 21.81 0.73
CA ASP A 67 -7.45 20.70 -0.18
C ASP A 67 -6.08 20.05 0.01
N ILE A 68 -6.06 18.73 -0.16
CA ILE A 68 -4.84 17.94 -0.24
C ILE A 68 -4.89 17.15 -1.54
N MET A 69 -3.81 17.18 -2.31
CA MET A 69 -3.56 16.23 -3.38
C MET A 69 -2.20 15.58 -3.15
N GLU A 70 -2.14 14.27 -3.28
CA GLU A 70 -0.91 13.50 -3.33
C GLU A 70 -0.95 12.66 -4.60
N GLN A 71 0.15 12.66 -5.36
CA GLN A 71 0.35 11.82 -6.52
C GLN A 71 1.66 11.09 -6.35
N GLU A 72 1.69 9.82 -6.70
CA GLU A 72 2.93 9.07 -6.87
C GLU A 72 2.89 8.31 -8.20
N ASP A 73 3.94 8.47 -8.98
CA ASP A 73 4.23 7.73 -10.20
C ASP A 73 5.32 6.70 -9.93
N PHE A 74 5.12 5.49 -10.43
CA PHE A 74 6.04 4.38 -10.24
C PHE A 74 5.91 3.35 -11.36
N HIS A 75 6.93 2.52 -11.52
CA HIS A 75 6.88 1.34 -12.38
C HIS A 75 7.09 0.06 -11.59
N ILE A 76 6.87 -1.07 -12.24
CA ILE A 76 7.09 -2.41 -11.69
C ILE A 76 8.28 -3.01 -12.44
N ASP A 77 9.27 -3.54 -11.70
CA ASP A 77 10.39 -4.25 -12.31
C ASP A 77 10.00 -5.67 -12.77
N GLU A 78 10.91 -6.35 -13.48
CA GLU A 78 10.69 -7.73 -13.98
C GLU A 78 10.44 -8.75 -12.86
N ARG A 79 10.74 -8.40 -11.61
CA ARG A 79 10.55 -9.25 -10.42
C ARG A 79 9.27 -8.88 -9.65
N GLY A 80 8.47 -7.94 -10.15
CA GLY A 80 7.24 -7.50 -9.51
C GLY A 80 7.42 -6.45 -8.41
N HIS A 81 8.62 -5.87 -8.25
CA HIS A 81 8.84 -4.84 -7.23
C HIS A 81 8.42 -3.46 -7.71
N ILE A 82 7.85 -2.67 -6.79
CA ILE A 82 7.53 -1.26 -7.04
C ILE A 82 8.81 -0.42 -7.01
N LEU A 83 9.02 0.37 -8.07
CA LEU A 83 10.07 1.35 -8.22
C LEU A 83 9.46 2.75 -8.33
N THR A 84 9.52 3.53 -7.24
CA THR A 84 9.02 4.92 -7.21
C THR A 84 9.83 5.81 -8.15
N ASP A 85 9.15 6.60 -8.97
CA ASP A 85 9.75 7.55 -9.91
C ASP A 85 9.57 9.00 -9.45
N HIS A 86 8.35 9.34 -9.04
CA HIS A 86 7.99 10.69 -8.64
C HIS A 86 6.91 10.69 -7.58
N TYR A 87 7.00 11.61 -6.63
CA TYR A 87 5.92 11.93 -5.72
C TYR A 87 5.74 13.44 -5.60
N LEU A 88 4.49 13.88 -5.63
CA LEU A 88 4.08 15.25 -5.41
C LEU A 88 2.98 15.30 -4.36
N SER A 89 3.12 16.19 -3.38
CA SER A 89 2.07 16.53 -2.43
C SER A 89 1.82 18.02 -2.45
N GLU A 90 0.58 18.41 -2.71
CA GLU A 90 0.10 19.78 -2.67
C GLU A 90 -0.97 19.93 -1.60
N LYS A 91 -0.82 20.97 -0.78
CA LYS A 91 -1.67 21.23 0.37
C LYS A 91 -2.02 22.70 0.41
N ALA A 92 -3.30 23.02 0.29
CA ALA A 92 -3.81 24.37 0.37
C ALA A 92 -4.75 24.49 1.56
N PHE A 93 -4.38 25.25 2.58
CA PHE A 93 -5.20 25.49 3.77
C PHE A 93 -5.22 26.98 4.08
N PHE A 94 -6.42 27.57 4.24
CA PHE A 94 -6.61 28.96 4.68
C PHE A 94 -5.67 29.98 3.99
N GLY A 95 -5.59 29.92 2.66
CA GLY A 95 -4.75 30.83 1.86
C GLY A 95 -3.25 30.51 1.84
N SER A 96 -2.78 29.48 2.54
CA SER A 96 -1.40 29.00 2.47
C SER A 96 -1.32 27.71 1.64
N ALA A 97 -0.61 27.78 0.52
CA ALA A 97 -0.24 26.61 -0.26
C ALA A 97 1.16 26.11 0.14
N ARG A 98 1.33 24.78 0.18
CA ARG A 98 2.61 24.10 0.41
C ARG A 98 2.71 22.93 -0.54
N SER A 99 3.92 22.70 -1.01
CA SER A 99 4.24 21.53 -1.82
C SER A 99 5.46 20.81 -1.27
N GLU A 100 5.45 19.49 -1.41
CA GLU A 100 6.57 18.60 -1.19
C GLU A 100 6.71 17.71 -2.44
N GLU A 101 7.93 17.55 -2.93
CA GLU A 101 8.21 16.76 -4.12
C GLU A 101 9.37 15.80 -3.87
N LEU A 102 9.33 14.63 -4.49
CA LEU A 102 10.40 13.64 -4.54
C LEU A 102 10.58 13.21 -6.00
N VAL A 103 11.77 13.38 -6.55
CA VAL A 103 12.15 12.89 -7.88
C VAL A 103 13.21 11.83 -7.72
N VAL A 104 13.04 10.66 -8.34
CA VAL A 104 13.97 9.54 -8.25
C VAL A 104 14.74 9.40 -9.56
N ASP A 105 16.07 9.38 -9.45
CA ASP A 105 16.98 9.04 -10.53
C ASP A 105 17.55 7.65 -10.26
N HIS A 106 17.00 6.65 -10.96
CA HIS A 106 17.40 5.26 -10.82
C HIS A 106 18.81 5.00 -11.37
N GLN A 107 19.23 5.74 -12.40
CA GLN A 107 20.58 5.60 -12.98
C GLN A 107 21.64 6.14 -12.02
N ALA A 108 21.42 7.33 -11.47
CA ALA A 108 22.29 7.93 -10.48
C ALA A 108 22.11 7.34 -9.06
N ARG A 109 21.13 6.45 -8.87
CA ARG A 109 20.75 5.86 -7.58
C ARG A 109 20.54 6.92 -6.48
N LYS A 110 19.79 7.96 -6.81
CA LYS A 110 19.53 9.09 -5.91
C LYS A 110 18.06 9.48 -5.96
N ALA A 111 17.54 9.95 -4.82
CA ALA A 111 16.27 10.67 -4.80
C ALA A 111 16.44 12.09 -4.27
N THR A 112 15.84 13.06 -4.96
CA THR A 112 15.89 14.47 -4.61
C THR A 112 14.54 14.89 -4.03
N TYR A 113 14.54 15.35 -2.78
CA TYR A 113 13.37 15.87 -2.09
C TYR A 113 13.41 17.39 -2.00
N THR A 114 12.34 18.04 -2.43
CA THR A 114 12.14 19.48 -2.28
C THR A 114 10.87 19.78 -1.47
N SER A 115 10.84 20.91 -0.78
CA SER A 115 9.67 21.36 -0.04
C SER A 115 9.65 22.87 0.08
N THR A 116 8.56 23.50 -0.35
CA THR A 116 8.36 24.96 -0.21
C THR A 116 8.30 25.38 1.26
N ARG A 117 7.91 24.46 2.16
CA ARG A 117 8.01 24.70 3.60
C ARG A 117 9.49 24.80 4.01
N LYS A 118 9.90 26.02 4.38
CA LYS A 118 11.27 26.36 4.78
C LYS A 118 12.32 26.15 3.67
N ASN A 119 11.90 26.17 2.39
CA ASN A 119 12.76 26.01 1.21
C ASN A 119 13.77 24.85 1.37
N LYS A 120 13.27 23.68 1.74
CA LYS A 120 14.11 22.52 2.02
C LYS A 120 14.49 21.81 0.74
N HIS A 121 15.78 21.45 0.66
CA HIS A 121 16.34 20.56 -0.34
C HIS A 121 17.13 19.45 0.36
N ARG A 122 16.90 18.19 -0.02
CA ARG A 122 17.59 17.02 0.52
C ARG A 122 17.82 16.00 -0.58
N GLU A 123 18.99 15.40 -0.55
CA GLU A 123 19.31 14.24 -1.38
C GLU A 123 19.31 13.00 -0.49
N LEU A 124 18.76 11.91 -1.02
CA LEU A 124 18.67 10.62 -0.36
C LEU A 124 19.39 9.58 -1.22
N PRO A 125 20.21 8.70 -0.61
CA PRO A 125 20.73 7.55 -1.33
C PRO A 125 19.57 6.62 -1.69
N LEU A 126 19.54 6.10 -2.91
CA LEU A 126 18.54 5.13 -3.35
C LEU A 126 19.09 3.70 -3.25
N SER A 127 18.27 2.80 -2.74
CA SER A 127 18.50 1.36 -2.76
C SER A 127 17.23 0.65 -3.23
N THR A 128 17.40 -0.54 -3.78
CA THR A 128 16.29 -1.40 -4.20
C THR A 128 15.30 -1.61 -3.06
N GLY A 129 13.99 -1.58 -3.37
CA GLY A 129 12.92 -1.73 -2.39
C GLY A 129 12.62 -0.47 -1.57
N TYR A 130 13.24 0.67 -1.87
CA TYR A 130 12.82 1.94 -1.28
C TYR A 130 11.53 2.41 -1.94
N LEU A 131 10.51 2.62 -1.12
CA LEU A 131 9.16 2.98 -1.54
C LEU A 131 8.90 4.47 -1.28
N GLY A 132 7.96 5.03 -2.01
CA GLY A 132 7.45 6.38 -1.80
C GLY A 132 6.30 6.45 -0.80
N PRO A 133 5.80 7.68 -0.55
CA PRO A 133 4.81 7.93 0.50
C PRO A 133 3.44 7.28 0.31
N LEU A 134 3.06 6.87 -0.91
CA LEU A 134 1.82 6.16 -1.23
C LEU A 134 2.09 4.70 -1.60
N SER A 135 3.14 4.40 -2.37
CA SER A 135 3.44 3.04 -2.85
C SER A 135 3.70 2.03 -1.73
N TYR A 136 4.16 2.45 -0.55
CA TYR A 136 4.31 1.51 0.57
C TYR A 136 2.99 0.83 0.98
N GLN A 137 1.85 1.51 0.79
CA GLN A 137 0.54 0.93 1.07
C GLN A 137 0.16 -0.11 0.03
N LEU A 138 0.56 0.10 -1.22
CA LEU A 138 0.37 -0.86 -2.30
C LEU A 138 1.28 -2.07 -2.11
N GLN A 139 2.55 -1.88 -1.74
CA GLN A 139 3.44 -2.99 -1.41
C GLN A 139 2.88 -3.83 -0.26
N LEU A 140 2.40 -3.18 0.81
CA LEU A 140 1.74 -3.88 1.92
C LEU A 140 0.55 -4.73 1.44
N ARG A 141 -0.29 -4.17 0.57
CA ARG A 141 -1.42 -4.89 -0.03
C ARG A 141 -0.95 -6.11 -0.83
N ASN A 142 0.10 -5.94 -1.64
CA ASN A 142 0.66 -7.01 -2.47
C ASN A 142 1.26 -8.13 -1.61
N ASP A 143 2.01 -7.78 -0.57
CA ASP A 143 2.64 -8.77 0.32
C ASP A 143 1.59 -9.56 1.11
N LEU A 144 0.52 -8.91 1.58
CA LEU A 144 -0.61 -9.60 2.20
C LEU A 144 -1.33 -10.51 1.21
N LYS A 145 -1.61 -10.03 -0.01
CA LYS A 145 -2.29 -10.80 -1.06
C LYS A 145 -1.48 -12.02 -1.51
N ALA A 146 -0.15 -11.90 -1.56
CA ALA A 146 0.74 -12.97 -1.96
C ALA A 146 0.98 -14.01 -0.86
N SER A 147 0.86 -13.62 0.41
CA SER A 147 1.25 -14.47 1.54
C SER A 147 0.09 -15.09 2.32
N LEU A 148 -1.09 -14.46 2.27
CA LEU A 148 -2.27 -14.94 2.98
C LEU A 148 -3.22 -15.66 2.02
N PRO A 149 -3.98 -16.65 2.49
CA PRO A 149 -4.92 -17.37 1.66
C PRO A 149 -6.15 -16.47 1.40
N GLN A 150 -7.09 -16.98 0.61
CA GLN A 150 -8.37 -16.28 0.46
C GLN A 150 -9.09 -16.20 1.81
N HIS A 151 -9.94 -15.19 1.99
CA HIS A 151 -10.57 -14.94 3.29
C HIS A 151 -11.43 -16.09 3.80
N ASP A 152 -12.15 -16.76 2.88
CA ASP A 152 -13.03 -17.88 3.21
C ASP A 152 -12.27 -19.22 3.37
N ASP A 153 -10.94 -19.20 3.23
CA ASP A 153 -10.11 -20.37 3.50
C ASP A 153 -10.06 -20.63 5.02
N PRO A 154 -10.37 -21.86 5.50
CA PRO A 154 -10.27 -22.21 6.91
C PRO A 154 -8.89 -21.93 7.55
N ALA A 155 -7.82 -21.89 6.75
CA ALA A 155 -6.47 -21.59 7.22
C ALA A 155 -6.21 -20.10 7.43
N PHE A 156 -7.11 -19.19 7.02
CA PHE A 156 -6.88 -17.74 7.06
C PHE A 156 -6.55 -17.24 8.48
N SER A 157 -7.41 -17.54 9.46
CA SER A 157 -7.24 -17.07 10.84
C SER A 157 -5.97 -17.64 11.52
N GLU A 158 -5.56 -18.86 11.15
CA GLU A 158 -4.30 -19.45 11.61
C GLU A 158 -3.09 -18.74 10.99
N GLN A 159 -3.11 -18.52 9.67
CA GLN A 159 -2.00 -17.91 8.96
C GLN A 159 -1.76 -16.46 9.37
N ILE A 160 -2.81 -15.65 9.58
CA ILE A 160 -2.64 -14.26 10.03
C ILE A 160 -1.98 -14.16 11.42
N SER A 161 -2.16 -15.16 12.29
CA SER A 161 -1.57 -15.18 13.63
C SER A 161 -0.06 -15.43 13.59
N SER A 162 0.42 -16.08 12.52
CA SER A 162 1.82 -16.43 12.32
C SER A 162 2.54 -15.51 11.33
N TYR A 163 1.81 -14.64 10.60
CA TYR A 163 2.39 -13.79 9.57
C TYR A 163 3.07 -12.54 10.16
N GLN A 164 4.35 -12.36 9.85
CA GLN A 164 5.07 -11.12 10.14
C GLN A 164 5.07 -10.22 8.90
N VAL A 165 4.48 -9.03 9.04
CA VAL A 165 4.52 -8.03 7.98
C VAL A 165 5.97 -7.54 7.77
N PRO A 166 6.47 -7.47 6.53
CA PRO A 166 7.81 -6.94 6.24
C PRO A 166 8.01 -5.49 6.70
N LEU A 167 9.28 -5.14 6.94
CA LEU A 167 9.69 -3.77 7.19
C LEU A 167 9.82 -3.01 5.87
N TYR A 168 9.13 -1.88 5.72
CA TYR A 168 9.24 -1.03 4.53
C TYR A 168 10.17 0.16 4.75
N LYS A 169 11.08 0.40 3.79
CA LYS A 169 11.93 1.59 3.72
C LYS A 169 11.22 2.65 2.89
N VAL A 170 10.76 3.73 3.52
CA VAL A 170 9.92 4.74 2.87
C VAL A 170 10.62 6.09 2.79
N MET A 171 10.80 6.60 1.57
CA MET A 171 11.32 7.93 1.28
C MET A 171 10.21 8.97 1.53
N SER A 172 10.27 9.64 2.67
CA SER A 172 9.20 10.55 3.09
C SER A 172 9.75 11.75 3.87
N ARG A 173 9.38 12.96 3.45
CA ARG A 173 9.80 14.23 4.07
C ARG A 173 11.32 14.40 4.13
N GLY A 174 12.01 14.08 3.04
CA GLY A 174 13.46 14.20 2.91
C GLY A 174 14.26 13.28 3.85
N ARG A 175 13.72 12.10 4.18
CA ARG A 175 14.37 11.05 4.98
C ARG A 175 13.89 9.68 4.52
N ILE A 176 14.73 8.67 4.72
CA ILE A 176 14.33 7.26 4.65
C ILE A 176 13.78 6.88 6.04
N LYS A 177 12.59 6.29 6.07
CA LYS A 177 11.90 5.93 7.31
C LYS A 177 11.50 4.47 7.30
N ASP A 178 11.58 3.88 8.48
CA ASP A 178 11.20 2.50 8.74
C ASP A 178 9.71 2.44 9.08
N TYR A 179 8.95 1.71 8.26
CA TYR A 179 7.51 1.51 8.42
C TYR A 179 7.28 0.04 8.71
N GLN A 180 7.06 -0.28 9.98
CA GLN A 180 6.72 -1.63 10.46
C GLN A 180 5.23 -1.68 10.80
N PHE A 181 4.60 -2.81 10.49
CA PHE A 181 3.21 -3.08 10.84
C PHE A 181 3.09 -4.38 11.62
N GLU A 182 2.04 -4.47 12.42
CA GLU A 182 1.60 -5.68 13.10
C GLU A 182 0.13 -5.93 12.76
N ILE A 183 -0.24 -7.20 12.57
CA ILE A 183 -1.64 -7.60 12.44
C ILE A 183 -2.24 -7.68 13.84
N LEU A 184 -3.38 -7.02 14.03
CA LEU A 184 -4.14 -7.07 15.28
C LEU A 184 -5.27 -8.10 15.25
N GLY A 185 -5.57 -8.65 14.07
CA GLY A 185 -6.61 -9.66 13.86
C GLY A 185 -7.74 -9.14 12.97
N GLU A 186 -8.79 -9.95 12.89
CA GLU A 186 -9.97 -9.68 12.08
C GLU A 186 -10.94 -8.74 12.81
N GLU A 187 -11.56 -7.82 12.08
CA GLU A 187 -12.58 -6.90 12.58
C GLU A 187 -13.64 -6.70 11.50
N THR A 188 -14.92 -6.70 11.88
CA THR A 188 -16.01 -6.30 10.97
C THR A 188 -16.26 -4.81 11.12
N ILE A 189 -16.26 -4.08 10.02
CA ILE A 189 -16.50 -2.63 9.98
C ILE A 189 -17.86 -2.36 9.34
N ASP A 190 -18.71 -1.62 10.03
CA ASP A 190 -19.94 -1.06 9.45
C ASP A 190 -19.59 0.15 8.57
N ALA A 191 -19.85 0.06 7.27
CA ALA A 191 -19.68 1.14 6.30
C ALA A 191 -21.01 1.46 5.60
N GLY A 192 -21.07 2.57 4.87
CA GLY A 192 -22.28 2.95 4.11
C GLY A 192 -22.72 1.89 3.08
N ILE A 193 -21.76 1.09 2.59
CA ILE A 193 -21.97 -0.04 1.67
C ILE A 193 -22.27 -1.37 2.38
N GLY A 194 -22.40 -1.37 3.71
CA GLY A 194 -22.71 -2.53 4.54
C GLY A 194 -21.54 -3.00 5.41
N GLN A 195 -21.64 -4.23 5.93
CA GLN A 195 -20.65 -4.81 6.83
C GLN A 195 -19.48 -5.42 6.07
N ILE A 196 -18.28 -4.89 6.30
CA ILE A 196 -17.07 -5.32 5.61
C ILE A 196 -16.22 -6.12 6.59
N ARG A 197 -15.91 -7.37 6.27
CA ARG A 197 -14.91 -8.15 7.01
C ARG A 197 -13.51 -7.66 6.64
N THR A 198 -12.70 -7.36 7.65
CA THR A 198 -11.40 -6.72 7.46
C THR A 198 -10.32 -7.34 8.32
N LEU A 199 -9.07 -7.16 7.89
CA LEU A 199 -7.89 -7.39 8.69
C LEU A 199 -7.38 -6.04 9.20
N LYS A 200 -7.24 -5.90 10.52
CA LYS A 200 -6.72 -4.69 11.15
C LYS A 200 -5.21 -4.79 11.31
N LEU A 201 -4.50 -3.76 10.88
CA LEU A 201 -3.07 -3.60 11.10
C LEU A 201 -2.76 -2.30 11.82
N GLN A 202 -1.77 -2.34 12.70
CA GLN A 202 -1.26 -1.17 13.41
C GLN A 202 0.16 -0.87 12.98
N ARG A 203 0.46 0.40 12.75
CA ARG A 203 1.84 0.82 12.50
C ARG A 203 2.62 0.89 13.82
N VAL A 204 3.68 0.09 13.91
CA VAL A 204 4.59 0.03 15.06
C VAL A 204 5.58 1.19 15.00
N ARG A 205 5.78 1.89 16.12
CA ARG A 205 6.77 2.99 16.26
C ARG A 205 7.37 2.99 17.66
N LYS A 206 8.61 3.47 17.76
CA LYS A 206 9.28 3.66 19.06
C LYS A 206 8.66 4.75 19.92
N ASP A 207 8.07 5.78 19.30
CA ASP A 207 7.37 6.84 20.01
C ASP A 207 5.85 6.70 19.88
N ASN A 208 5.13 7.13 20.91
CA ASN A 208 3.67 7.13 20.94
C ASN A 208 3.10 8.53 20.58
N LYS A 209 3.82 9.33 19.78
CA LYS A 209 3.33 10.68 19.39
C LYS A 209 2.20 10.59 18.38
N ARG A 210 2.15 9.50 17.62
CA ARG A 210 1.12 9.28 16.60
C ARG A 210 0.90 7.78 16.37
N GLN A 211 -0.32 7.34 16.60
CA GLN A 211 -0.79 5.99 16.31
C GLN A 211 -1.49 5.98 14.95
N THR A 212 -1.33 4.90 14.19
CA THR A 212 -1.97 4.74 12.88
C THR A 212 -2.43 3.29 12.73
N ALA A 213 -3.74 3.09 12.68
CA ALA A 213 -4.36 1.81 12.36
C ALA A 213 -4.93 1.87 10.94
N ILE A 214 -4.86 0.75 10.23
CA ILE A 214 -5.44 0.55 8.91
C ILE A 214 -6.28 -0.72 8.93
N TRP A 215 -7.39 -0.72 8.22
CA TRP A 215 -8.18 -1.91 7.97
C TRP A 215 -8.18 -2.16 6.48
N VAL A 216 -7.86 -3.39 6.11
CA VAL A 216 -7.86 -3.85 4.72
C VAL A 216 -8.94 -4.91 4.55
N ALA A 217 -9.65 -4.92 3.44
CA ALA A 217 -10.68 -5.92 3.14
C ALA A 217 -10.07 -7.06 2.31
N PRO A 218 -9.85 -8.27 2.88
CA PRO A 218 -9.24 -9.38 2.15
C PRO A 218 -10.01 -9.77 0.89
N ALA A 219 -11.34 -9.79 0.95
CA ALA A 219 -12.23 -10.06 -0.19
C ALA A 219 -12.06 -9.06 -1.35
N TRP A 220 -11.54 -7.86 -1.09
CA TRP A 220 -11.27 -6.83 -2.10
C TRP A 220 -9.79 -6.75 -2.46
N GLY A 221 -9.10 -7.89 -2.35
CA GLY A 221 -7.67 -8.02 -2.54
C GLY A 221 -6.88 -7.15 -1.56
N PHE A 222 -7.30 -7.06 -0.29
CA PHE A 222 -6.68 -6.25 0.76
C PHE A 222 -6.72 -4.73 0.49
N LEU A 223 -7.73 -4.24 -0.22
CA LEU A 223 -7.96 -2.80 -0.38
C LEU A 223 -8.10 -2.13 1.00
N ILE A 224 -7.45 -0.98 1.23
CA ILE A 224 -7.62 -0.21 2.46
C ILE A 224 -9.03 0.37 2.50
N VAL A 225 -9.81 -0.02 3.50
CA VAL A 225 -11.19 0.43 3.70
C VAL A 225 -11.35 1.41 4.86
N LYS A 226 -10.40 1.44 5.79
CA LYS A 226 -10.40 2.39 6.91
C LYS A 226 -8.98 2.78 7.29
N ILE A 227 -8.76 4.04 7.63
CA ILE A 227 -7.53 4.50 8.29
C ILE A 227 -7.94 5.35 9.49
N VAL A 228 -7.36 5.06 10.64
CA VAL A 228 -7.46 5.89 11.85
C VAL A 228 -6.08 6.36 12.25
N GLN A 229 -5.93 7.66 12.44
CA GLN A 229 -4.71 8.27 12.95
C GLN A 229 -5.03 9.17 14.14
N GLN A 230 -4.34 8.91 15.25
CA GLN A 230 -4.46 9.70 16.47
C GLN A 230 -3.09 10.31 16.83
N GLU A 231 -3.05 11.62 17.06
CA GLU A 231 -1.83 12.32 17.50
C GLU A 231 -1.91 12.72 18.98
N LYS A 232 -0.75 12.76 19.63
CA LYS A 232 -0.58 13.32 20.98
C LYS A 232 -0.95 14.81 20.95
N GLY A 233 -2.09 15.15 21.54
CA GLY A 233 -2.72 16.47 21.42
C GLY A 233 -4.18 16.43 20.95
N GLY A 234 -4.76 15.23 20.79
CA GLY A 234 -6.21 15.04 20.57
C GLY A 234 -6.65 15.14 19.11
N LYS A 235 -5.73 15.37 18.17
CA LYS A 235 -6.06 15.35 16.74
C LYS A 235 -6.36 13.93 16.31
N HIS A 236 -7.59 13.74 15.83
CA HIS A 236 -8.10 12.48 15.31
C HIS A 236 -8.43 12.66 13.83
N TYR A 237 -7.93 11.72 13.03
CA TYR A 237 -8.20 11.63 11.61
C TYR A 237 -8.72 10.24 11.31
N GLU A 238 -9.88 10.17 10.68
CA GLU A 238 -10.48 8.91 10.29
C GLU A 238 -11.00 9.04 8.87
N ILE A 239 -10.70 8.05 8.05
CA ILE A 239 -11.34 7.84 6.75
C ILE A 239 -11.97 6.45 6.74
N LEU A 240 -13.16 6.34 6.18
CA LEU A 240 -13.94 5.12 6.03
C LEU A 240 -14.47 5.05 4.60
N VAL A 241 -14.30 3.90 3.97
CA VAL A 241 -14.74 3.69 2.59
C VAL A 241 -16.24 3.89 2.47
N GLU A 242 -16.63 4.57 1.40
CA GLU A 242 -18.01 4.80 1.01
C GLU A 242 -18.32 4.02 -0.26
N THR A 243 -17.42 4.02 -1.24
CA THR A 243 -17.55 3.21 -2.46
C THR A 243 -16.16 2.79 -2.93
N ALA A 244 -16.08 1.67 -3.64
CA ALA A 244 -14.88 1.31 -4.38
C ALA A 244 -15.20 0.55 -5.67
N THR A 245 -14.29 0.65 -6.63
CA THR A 245 -14.26 -0.18 -7.84
C THR A 245 -12.87 -0.79 -7.99
N ILE A 246 -12.80 -2.02 -8.51
CA ILE A 246 -11.55 -2.71 -8.87
C ILE A 246 -11.70 -3.12 -10.34
N ASP A 247 -10.72 -2.73 -11.15
CA ASP A 247 -10.72 -2.91 -12.61
C ASP A 247 -12.03 -2.46 -13.30
N GLY A 248 -12.70 -1.44 -12.73
CA GLY A 248 -13.93 -0.85 -13.23
C GLY A 248 -15.22 -1.46 -12.66
N GLU A 249 -15.13 -2.60 -11.97
CA GLU A 249 -16.28 -3.26 -11.36
C GLU A 249 -16.48 -2.79 -9.92
N ALA A 250 -17.73 -2.49 -9.55
CA ALA A 250 -18.05 -2.10 -8.17
C ALA A 250 -17.78 -3.26 -7.22
N VAL A 251 -17.11 -2.98 -6.09
CA VAL A 251 -16.97 -3.99 -5.05
C VAL A 251 -18.34 -4.28 -4.45
N SER A 252 -18.66 -5.55 -4.28
CA SER A 252 -19.83 -5.99 -3.54
C SER A 252 -19.40 -6.60 -2.21
N LEU A 253 -20.31 -6.59 -1.25
CA LEU A 253 -20.16 -7.46 -0.09
C LEU A 253 -20.24 -8.91 -0.57
N PRO A 254 -19.36 -9.80 -0.08
CA PRO A 254 -19.55 -11.24 -0.25
C PRO A 254 -20.80 -11.74 0.49
#